data_AF-A0A847G178-F1
#
_entry.id   AF-A0A847G178-F1
#
_cell.length_a   1.000
_cell.length_b   1.000
_cell.length_c   1.000
_cell.angle_alpha   90.00
_cell.angle_beta   90.00
_cell.angle_gamma   90.00
#
_symmetry.space_group_name_H-M   'P 1'
#
loop_
_entity.id
_entity.type
_entity.pdbx_description
1 polymer ?
#
loop_
_entity_poly.entity_id
_entity_poly.type
_entity_poly.pdbx_seq_one_letter_code
_entity_poly.pdbx_strand_id
1 'polypeptide(L)' 'KLTGLQTGGISPLALINRGFQIWLDSSACSFTEIHISGGQRGLNIRLSVDDLVSLTSARVASVSSPVPIE' A
#
# COMPACT_ATOMS: atom_id res chain seq x y z
N LYS A 1 11.22 10.47 -13.53
CA LYS A 1 10.99 9.81 -12.21
C LYS A 1 9.69 9.00 -12.31
N LEU A 2 9.65 7.78 -11.79
CA LEU A 2 8.58 6.81 -12.05
C LEU A 2 7.24 7.16 -11.36
N THR A 3 7.27 7.44 -10.05
CA THR A 3 6.04 7.75 -9.27
C THR A 3 5.74 9.23 -9.11
N GLY A 4 6.74 10.11 -9.31
CA GLY A 4 6.63 11.54 -9.01
C GLY A 4 6.64 11.89 -7.50
N LEU A 5 6.69 10.88 -6.63
CA LEU A 5 6.68 11.03 -5.17
C LEU A 5 8.10 10.92 -4.58
N GLN A 6 8.28 11.45 -3.36
CA GLN A 6 9.55 11.33 -2.63
C GLN A 6 9.64 9.97 -1.93
N THR A 7 10.82 9.34 -1.95
CA THR A 7 11.10 8.13 -1.14
C THR A 7 10.82 8.39 0.34
N GLY A 8 10.12 7.45 0.97
CA GLY A 8 9.57 7.59 2.33
C GLY A 8 8.18 8.24 2.38
N GLY A 9 7.62 8.65 1.24
CA GLY A 9 6.28 9.21 1.11
C GLY A 9 5.51 8.66 -0.11
N ILE A 10 5.89 7.47 -0.62
CA ILE A 10 5.20 6.86 -1.77
C ILE A 10 3.92 6.21 -1.27
N SER A 11 2.78 6.59 -1.83
CA SER A 11 1.46 6.05 -1.47
C SER A 11 0.87 5.23 -2.61
N PRO A 12 0.19 4.10 -2.33
CA PRO A 12 -0.56 3.37 -3.36
C PRO A 12 -1.74 4.20 -3.91
N LEU A 13 -2.41 5.00 -3.08
CA LEU A 13 -3.57 5.80 -3.51
C LEU A 13 -3.18 6.89 -4.51
N ALA A 14 -1.99 7.47 -4.36
CA ALA A 14 -1.47 8.47 -5.28
C ALA A 14 -1.07 7.89 -6.67
N LEU A 15 -1.11 6.56 -6.83
CA LEU A 15 -0.68 5.85 -8.04
C LEU A 15 -1.84 5.21 -8.82
N ILE A 16 -3.08 5.24 -8.31
CA ILE A 16 -4.26 4.59 -8.92
C ILE A 16 -4.44 5.04 -10.39
N ASN A 17 -4.24 6.33 -10.68
CA ASN A 17 -4.39 6.89 -12.03
C ASN A 17 -3.06 7.04 -12.79
N ARG A 18 -2.03 6.29 -12.39
CA ARG A 18 -0.69 6.36 -12.98
C ARG A 18 -0.30 5.08 -13.74
N GLY A 19 -1.20 4.10 -13.85
CA GLY A 19 -0.98 2.86 -14.59
C GLY A 19 -0.14 1.81 -13.85
N PHE A 20 0.05 1.97 -12.53
CA PHE A 20 0.74 0.95 -11.72
C PHE A 20 -0.21 -0.18 -11.37
N GLN A 21 0.29 -1.41 -11.49
CA GLN A 21 -0.36 -2.56 -10.88
C GLN A 21 -0.02 -2.58 -9.39
N ILE A 22 -1.05 -2.65 -8.54
CA ILE A 22 -0.90 -2.70 -7.09
C ILE A 22 -1.06 -4.14 -6.64
N TRP A 23 -0.09 -4.63 -5.86
CA TRP A 23 -0.17 -5.90 -5.16
C TRP A 23 -0.19 -5.65 -3.67
N LEU A 24 -1.07 -6.36 -2.97
CA LEU A 24 -1.15 -6.35 -1.52
C LEU A 24 -0.78 -7.74 -1.00
N ASP A 25 0.08 -7.78 0.02
CA ASP A 25 0.43 -9.04 0.65
C ASP A 25 -0.77 -9.65 1.36
N SER A 26 -0.99 -10.96 1.18
CA SER A 26 -2.10 -11.70 1.77
C SER A 26 -2.19 -11.60 3.30
N SER A 27 -1.07 -11.36 3.99
CA SER A 27 -1.08 -11.15 5.44
C SER A 27 -1.87 -9.91 5.86
N ALA A 28 -1.97 -8.89 5.00
CA ALA A 28 -2.74 -7.68 5.27
C ALA A 28 -4.23 -7.98 5.47
N CYS A 29 -4.77 -9.00 4.80
CA CYS A 29 -6.17 -9.42 4.94
C CYS A 29 -6.52 -9.96 6.33
N SER A 30 -5.53 -10.19 7.20
CA SER A 30 -5.77 -10.56 8.60
C SER A 30 -6.10 -9.37 9.50
N PHE A 31 -6.04 -8.14 8.98
CA PHE A 31 -6.32 -6.91 9.70
C PHE A 31 -7.58 -6.24 9.15
N THR A 32 -8.41 -5.68 10.03
CA THR A 32 -9.56 -4.86 9.60
C THR A 32 -9.10 -3.58 8.91
N GLU A 33 -8.08 -2.94 9.47
CA GLU A 33 -7.51 -1.69 8.96
C GLU A 33 -5.99 -1.72 8.98
N ILE A 34 -5.36 -1.04 8.04
CA ILE A 34 -3.90 -0.88 7.98
C ILE A 34 -3.51 0.57 7.74
N HIS A 35 -2.25 0.90 8.03
CA HIS A 35 -1.67 2.21 7.71
C HIS A 35 -0.88 2.13 6.41
N ILE A 36 -1.08 3.10 5.53
CA ILE A 36 -0.27 3.34 4.34
C ILE A 36 0.27 4.77 4.35
N SER A 37 1.34 5.03 3.59
CA SER A 37 1.80 6.41 3.38
C SER A 37 0.70 7.25 2.73
N GLY A 38 0.57 8.51 3.16
CA GLY A 38 -0.38 9.48 2.59
C GLY A 38 0.13 10.26 1.37
N GLY A 39 1.29 9.92 0.81
CA GLY A 39 1.84 10.59 -0.38
C GLY A 39 2.88 11.68 -0.06
N GLN A 40 3.16 11.89 1.23
CA GLN A 40 4.21 12.78 1.72
C GLN A 40 4.78 12.23 3.03
N ARG A 41 5.99 12.66 3.38
CA ARG A 41 6.64 12.27 4.64
C ARG A 41 5.86 12.81 5.84
N GLY A 42 5.76 12.01 6.88
CA GLY A 42 5.06 12.38 8.12
C GLY A 42 3.54 12.26 8.05
N LEU A 43 2.97 11.78 6.94
CA LEU A 43 1.53 11.53 6.81
C LEU A 43 1.26 10.05 6.55
N ASN A 44 0.40 9.46 7.38
CA ASN A 44 -0.16 8.13 7.17
C ASN A 44 -1.69 8.22 7.05
N ILE A 45 -2.26 7.30 6.27
CA ILE A 45 -3.71 7.09 6.15
C ILE A 45 -4.00 5.73 6.76
N ARG A 46 -4.94 5.67 7.71
CA ARG A 46 -5.55 4.43 8.18
C ARG A 46 -6.89 4.24 7.47
N LEU A 47 -7.08 3.06 6.91
CA LEU A 47 -8.30 2.68 6.20
C LEU A 47 -8.52 1.18 6.26
N SER A 48 -9.74 0.74 5.96
CA SER A 48 -10.04 -0.68 5.89
C SER A 48 -9.25 -1.35 4.77
N VAL A 49 -8.87 -2.61 4.98
CA VAL A 49 -8.15 -3.38 3.95
C VAL A 49 -9.02 -3.58 2.72
N ASP A 50 -10.32 -3.79 2.91
CA ASP A 50 -11.29 -3.96 1.83
C ASP A 50 -11.43 -2.68 0.99
N ASP A 51 -11.51 -1.51 1.63
CA ASP A 51 -11.55 -0.22 0.91
C ASP A 51 -10.24 0.02 0.16
N LEU A 52 -9.09 -0.31 0.77
CA LEU A 52 -7.80 -0.19 0.09
C LEU A 52 -7.78 -1.04 -1.18
N VAL A 53 -8.17 -2.31 -1.10
CA VAL A 53 -8.21 -3.23 -2.25
C VAL A 53 -9.17 -2.70 -3.32
N SER A 54 -10.36 -2.26 -2.92
CA SER A 54 -11.38 -1.71 -3.82
C SER A 54 -10.89 -0.46 -4.55
N LEU A 55 -10.39 0.53 -3.81
CA LEU A 55 -9.89 1.80 -4.37
C LEU A 55 -8.70 1.60 -5.30
N THR A 56 -7.82 0.65 -4.98
CA THR A 56 -6.59 0.41 -5.74
C THR A 56 -6.70 -0.65 -6.82
N SER A 57 -7.80 -1.40 -6.86
CA SER A 57 -7.90 -2.64 -7.63
C SER A 57 -6.72 -3.59 -7.36
N ALA A 58 -6.26 -3.64 -6.11
CA ALA A 58 -5.08 -4.41 -5.75
C ALA A 58 -5.32 -5.92 -5.96
N ARG A 59 -4.27 -6.60 -6.44
CA ARG A 59 -4.23 -8.07 -6.46
C ARG A 59 -3.63 -8.56 -5.15
N VAL A 60 -4.32 -9.49 -4.49
CA VAL A 60 -3.83 -10.09 -3.24
C VAL A 60 -3.06 -11.36 -3.55
N ALA A 61 -1.85 -11.47 -3.03
CA ALA A 61 -1.03 -12.68 -3.10
C ALA A 61 0.01 -12.69 -1.98
N SER A 62 0.59 -13.86 -1.70
CA SER A 62 1.76 -13.95 -0.81
C SER A 62 2.99 -13.43 -1.56
N VAL A 63 3.39 -12.18 -1.27
CA VAL A 63 4.46 -11.45 -2.00
C VAL A 63 5.58 -10.96 -1.09
N SER A 64 5.43 -11.15 0.22
CA SER A 64 6.45 -10.84 1.22
C SER A 64 6.89 -12.09 1.97
N SER A 65 8.15 -12.08 2.39
CA SER A 65 8.67 -13.00 3.41
C SER A 65 8.77 -12.22 4.72
N PRO A 66 8.45 -12.83 5.88
CA PRO A 66 8.72 -12.21 7.18
C PRO A 66 10.18 -11.77 7.24
N VAL A 67 10.41 -10.53 7.69
CA VAL A 67 11.78 -10.09 8.00
C VAL A 67 12.18 -10.78 9.31
N PRO A 68 13.30 -11.50 9.36
CA PRO A 68 13.81 -12.05 10.60
C PRO A 68 13.99 -10.93 11.63
N ILE A 69 13.47 -11.14 12.83
CA ILE A 69 13.82 -10.33 14.00
C ILE A 69 15.18 -10.84 14.49
N GLU A 70 16.25 -10.07 14.23
CA GLU A 70 17.54 -10.20 14.93
C GLU A 70 17.44 -9.62 16.35
#